data_AF-A0A950TF39-F1
#
_entry.id   AF-A0A950TF39-F1
#
_cell.length_a   1.000
_cell.length_b   1.000
_cell.length_c   1.000
_cell.angle_alpha   90.00
_cell.angle_beta   90.00
_cell.angle_gamma   90.00
#
_symmetry.space_group_name_H-M   'P 1'
#
loop_
_entity.id
_entity.type
_entity.pdbx_description
1 polymer ?
#
loop_
_entity_poly.entity_id
_entity_poly.type
_entity_poly.pdbx_seq_one_letter_code
_entity_poly.pdbx_strand_id
1 'polypeptide(L)'
;MQSAIERWRELLDARAQQMDAAYARLGRTSADFWDRRARGFHRATKDTTTSDPLFLRLQQVVTPETSVLDVGAGTGRFTIALAPQAKQVIAV
;
A
#
# COMPACT_ATOMS: atom_id res chain seq x y z
N MET A 1 0.59 23.61 22.88
CA MET A 1 -0.19 23.31 21.67
C MET A 1 0.51 22.17 20.96
N GLN A 2 -0.14 21.04 20.74
CA GLN A 2 0.49 19.88 20.10
C GLN A 2 0.75 20.17 18.61
N SER A 3 1.90 19.78 18.09
CA SER A 3 2.24 19.89 16.66
C SER A 3 1.51 18.84 15.81
N ALA A 4 1.41 19.09 14.52
CA ALA A 4 0.81 18.13 13.58
C ALA A 4 1.57 16.80 13.53
N ILE A 5 2.90 16.83 13.72
CA ILE A 5 3.75 15.63 13.73
C ILE A 5 3.50 14.79 14.98
N GLU A 6 3.41 15.43 16.15
CA GLU A 6 3.10 14.73 17.41
C GLU A 6 1.72 14.10 17.36
N ARG A 7 0.71 14.85 16.88
CA ARG A 7 -0.64 14.31 16.70
C ARG A 7 -0.67 13.14 15.72
N TRP A 8 0.08 13.23 14.62
CA TRP A 8 0.18 12.14 13.65
C TRP A 8 0.82 10.88 14.25
N ARG A 9 1.89 11.03 15.04
CA ARG A 9 2.54 9.90 15.73
C ARG A 9 1.59 9.22 16.71
N GLU A 10 0.86 9.99 17.51
CA GLU A 10 -0.14 9.43 18.43
C GLU A 10 -1.23 8.64 17.71
N LEU A 11 -1.71 9.13 16.56
CA LEU A 11 -2.70 8.39 15.76
C LEU A 11 -2.13 7.08 15.20
N LEU A 12 -0.86 7.08 14.77
CA LEU A 12 -0.19 5.87 14.30
C LEU A 12 -0.01 4.85 15.43
N ASP A 13 0.46 5.30 16.59
CA ASP A 13 0.70 4.44 17.75
C ASP A 13 -0.60 3.86 18.30
N ALA A 14 -1.65 4.68 18.44
CA ALA A 14 -2.96 4.23 18.88
C ALA A 14 -3.56 3.20 17.91
N ARG A 15 -3.42 3.41 16.60
CA ARG A 15 -3.87 2.45 15.58
C ARG A 15 -3.09 1.14 15.64
N ALA A 16 -1.77 1.20 15.82
CA ALA A 16 -0.93 0.02 15.96
C ALA A 16 -1.35 -0.80 17.20
N GLN A 17 -1.50 -0.15 18.36
CA GLN A 17 -1.94 -0.78 19.60
C GLN A 17 -3.33 -1.43 19.47
N GLN A 18 -4.28 -0.74 18.83
CA GLN A 18 -5.61 -1.29 18.59
C GLN A 18 -5.55 -2.56 17.73
N MET A 19 -4.73 -2.54 16.68
CA MET A 19 -4.57 -3.68 15.78
C MET A 19 -3.89 -4.85 16.50
N ASP A 20 -2.80 -4.61 17.23
CA ASP A 20 -2.10 -5.65 17.99
C ASP A 20 -3.01 -6.30 19.04
N ALA A 21 -3.79 -5.50 19.78
CA ALA A 21 -4.75 -6.02 20.76
C ALA A 21 -5.85 -6.89 20.11
N ALA A 22 -6.34 -6.51 18.93
CA ALA A 22 -7.33 -7.29 18.19
C ALA A 22 -6.75 -8.61 17.69
N TYR A 23 -5.49 -8.62 17.23
CA TYR A 23 -4.82 -9.82 16.72
C TYR A 23 -4.39 -10.78 17.82
N ALA A 24 -3.94 -10.26 18.97
CA ALA A 24 -3.59 -11.06 20.13
C ALA A 24 -4.78 -11.92 20.62
N ARG A 25 -6.01 -11.37 20.61
CA ARG A 25 -7.24 -12.12 20.93
C ARG A 25 -7.51 -13.29 19.99
N LEU A 26 -6.94 -13.27 18.79
CA LEU A 26 -7.06 -14.34 17.79
C LEU A 26 -5.85 -15.29 17.79
N GLY A 27 -4.91 -15.14 18.73
CA GLY A 27 -3.66 -15.90 18.79
C GLY A 27 -2.75 -15.63 17.60
N ARG A 28 -2.74 -14.39 17.08
CA ARG A 28 -2.02 -13.99 15.87
C ARG A 28 -1.25 -12.69 16.11
N THR A 29 -0.32 -12.41 15.20
CA THR A 29 0.38 -11.13 15.13
C THR A 29 -0.24 -10.23 14.07
N SER A 30 -0.02 -8.92 14.18
CA SER A 30 -0.39 -7.97 13.12
C SER A 30 0.37 -8.22 11.81
N ALA A 31 1.55 -8.86 11.85
CA ALA A 31 2.26 -9.32 10.66
C ALA A 31 1.46 -10.37 9.87
N ASP A 32 0.71 -11.24 10.55
CA ASP A 32 -0.15 -12.26 9.91
C ASP A 32 -1.36 -11.66 9.17
N PHE A 33 -1.64 -10.36 9.37
CA PHE A 33 -2.77 -9.66 8.76
C PHE A 33 -2.78 -9.82 7.24
N TRP A 34 -1.62 -9.56 6.62
CA TRP A 34 -1.49 -9.52 5.16
C TRP A 34 -1.22 -10.89 4.57
N ASP A 35 -0.53 -11.79 5.27
CA ASP A 35 -0.23 -13.15 4.78
C ASP A 35 -1.45 -13.92 4.27
N ARG A 36 -2.59 -13.70 4.93
CA ARG A 36 -3.87 -14.34 4.55
C ARG A 36 -4.62 -13.55 3.48
N ARG A 37 -4.50 -12.23 3.48
CA ARG A 37 -5.31 -11.33 2.65
C ARG A 37 -4.65 -11.01 1.31
N ALA A 38 -3.33 -10.91 1.27
CA ALA A 38 -2.55 -10.54 0.09
C ALA A 38 -2.89 -11.41 -1.12
N ARG A 39 -2.93 -12.74 -0.94
CA ARG A 39 -3.32 -13.67 -2.02
C ARG A 39 -4.74 -13.42 -2.53
N GLY A 40 -5.69 -13.16 -1.64
CA GLY A 40 -7.08 -12.86 -2.00
C GLY A 40 -7.21 -11.54 -2.74
N PHE A 41 -6.56 -10.50 -2.21
CA PHE A 41 -6.50 -9.18 -2.82
C PHE A 41 -5.88 -9.23 -4.22
N HIS A 42 -4.72 -9.88 -4.37
CA HIS A 42 -4.08 -10.05 -5.68
C HIS A 42 -5.01 -10.72 -6.68
N ARG A 43 -5.63 -11.86 -6.32
CA ARG A 43 -6.57 -12.54 -7.21
C ARG A 43 -7.74 -11.66 -7.64
N ALA A 44 -8.29 -10.85 -6.73
CA ALA A 44 -9.43 -10.00 -7.01
C ALA A 44 -9.09 -8.76 -7.87
N THR A 45 -7.82 -8.36 -7.90
CA THR A 45 -7.42 -7.05 -8.47
C THR A 45 -6.44 -7.13 -9.63
N LYS A 46 -5.75 -8.27 -9.82
CA LYS A 46 -4.69 -8.42 -10.83
C LYS A 46 -5.16 -8.12 -12.26
N ASP A 47 -6.41 -8.42 -12.58
CA ASP A 47 -6.95 -8.31 -13.94
C ASP A 47 -7.70 -6.98 -14.18
N THR A 48 -7.87 -6.15 -13.14
CA THR A 48 -8.63 -4.89 -13.22
C THR A 48 -7.76 -3.64 -13.21
N THR A 49 -6.44 -3.80 -13.08
CA THR A 49 -5.50 -2.67 -12.97
C THR A 49 -5.56 -1.73 -14.18
N THR A 50 -5.65 -2.26 -15.40
CA THR A 50 -5.66 -1.46 -16.63
C THR A 50 -6.93 -0.62 -16.79
N SER A 51 -8.03 -1.01 -16.13
CA SER A 51 -9.28 -0.26 -16.07
C SER A 51 -9.42 0.60 -14.81
N ASP A 52 -8.43 0.57 -13.90
CA ASP A 52 -8.51 1.29 -12.64
C ASP A 52 -8.38 2.81 -12.88
N PRO A 53 -9.32 3.63 -12.39
CA PRO A 53 -9.28 5.08 -12.61
C PRO A 53 -8.01 5.75 -12.10
N LEU A 54 -7.43 5.26 -10.99
CA LEU A 54 -6.17 5.79 -10.48
C LEU A 54 -5.03 5.44 -11.41
N PHE A 55 -4.94 4.18 -11.86
CA PHE A 55 -3.90 3.76 -12.79
C PHE A 55 -3.95 4.57 -14.08
N LEU A 56 -5.14 4.74 -14.67
CA LEU A 56 -5.34 5.56 -15.87
C LEU A 56 -4.86 7.01 -15.66
N ARG A 57 -5.09 7.57 -14.48
CA ARG A 57 -4.59 8.91 -14.14
C ARG A 57 -3.08 8.94 -13.99
N LEU A 58 -2.49 7.92 -13.38
CA LEU A 58 -1.04 7.80 -13.22
C LEU A 58 -0.33 7.65 -14.57
N GLN A 59 -0.90 6.90 -15.51
CA GLN A 59 -0.35 6.76 -16.87
C GLN A 59 -0.26 8.09 -17.63
N GLN A 60 -1.04 9.10 -17.25
CA GLN A 60 -0.98 10.43 -17.89
C GLN A 60 0.16 11.30 -17.37
N VAL A 61 0.71 10.99 -16.20
CA VAL A 61 1.70 11.83 -15.50
C VAL A 61 3.05 11.14 -15.31
N VAL A 62 3.09 9.81 -15.33
CA VAL A 62 4.33 9.03 -15.25
C VAL A 62 4.95 8.97 -16.63
N THR A 63 6.22 9.38 -16.72
CA THR A 63 7.03 9.34 -17.94
C THR A 63 8.25 8.42 -17.75
N PRO A 64 8.97 8.09 -18.85
CA PRO A 64 10.20 7.29 -18.77
C PRO A 64 11.31 7.90 -17.88
N GLU A 65 11.22 9.18 -17.54
CA GLU A 65 12.16 9.88 -16.66
C GLU A 65 11.70 9.90 -15.19
N THR A 66 10.45 9.53 -14.93
CA THR A 66 9.82 9.60 -13.60
C THR A 66 10.33 8.46 -12.71
N SER A 67 10.72 8.81 -11.48
CA SER A 67 10.96 7.82 -10.40
C SER A 67 9.76 7.78 -9.47
N VAL A 68 9.19 6.59 -9.23
CA VAL A 68 7.97 6.41 -8.43
C VAL A 68 8.31 5.75 -7.09
N LEU A 69 7.72 6.24 -6.00
CA LEU A 69 7.68 5.57 -4.70
C LEU A 69 6.24 5.12 -4.42
N ASP A 70 6.00 3.82 -4.46
CA ASP A 70 4.69 3.18 -4.20
C ASP A 70 4.65 2.71 -2.74
N VAL A 71 4.04 3.52 -1.88
CA VAL A 71 3.93 3.26 -0.44
C VAL A 71 2.67 2.46 -0.14
N GLY A 72 2.81 1.31 0.50
CA GLY A 72 1.71 0.37 0.69
C GLY A 72 1.41 -0.40 -0.60
N ALA A 73 2.46 -0.69 -1.40
CA ALA A 73 2.33 -1.32 -2.71
C ALA A 73 1.62 -2.68 -2.67
N GLY A 74 1.60 -3.33 -1.50
CA GLY A 74 0.93 -4.60 -1.28
C GLY A 74 1.49 -5.67 -2.20
N THR A 75 0.64 -6.29 -3.03
CA THR A 75 1.07 -7.28 -4.02
C THR A 75 1.60 -6.68 -5.32
N GLY A 76 1.90 -5.37 -5.33
CA GLY A 76 2.48 -4.66 -6.48
C GLY A 76 1.49 -4.34 -7.59
N ARG A 77 0.18 -4.23 -7.29
CA ARG A 77 -0.88 -4.01 -8.29
C ARG A 77 -0.54 -2.87 -9.25
N PHE A 78 -0.13 -1.71 -8.71
CA PHE A 78 0.25 -0.56 -9.52
C PHE A 78 1.75 -0.54 -9.82
N THR A 79 2.60 -0.92 -8.86
CA THR A 79 4.05 -1.07 -9.06
C THR A 79 4.40 -1.80 -10.35
N ILE A 80 3.86 -3.01 -10.54
CA ILE A 80 4.18 -3.87 -11.69
C ILE A 80 3.65 -3.25 -12.99
N ALA A 81 2.45 -2.67 -12.93
CA ALA A 81 1.82 -2.07 -14.11
C ALA A 81 2.51 -0.77 -14.57
N LEU A 82 3.10 0.00 -13.65
CA LEU A 82 3.82 1.24 -13.94
C LEU A 82 5.29 1.01 -14.32
N ALA A 83 5.87 -0.13 -13.94
CA ALA A 83 7.28 -0.44 -14.17
C ALA A 83 7.74 -0.26 -15.64
N PRO A 84 6.94 -0.59 -16.67
CA PRO A 84 7.35 -0.37 -18.07
C PRO A 84 7.35 1.10 -18.51
N GLN A 85 6.66 1.98 -17.79
CA GLN A 85 6.47 3.38 -18.16
C GLN A 85 7.38 4.33 -17.37
N ALA A 86 7.77 3.95 -16.15
CA ALA A 86 8.62 4.75 -15.28
C ALA A 86 10.11 4.45 -15.47
N LYS A 87 10.98 5.39 -15.08
CA LYS A 87 12.43 5.15 -14.98
C LYS A 87 12.74 4.04 -13.97
N GLN A 88 12.07 4.11 -12.83
CA GLN A 88 12.18 3.16 -11.73
C GLN A 88 10.94 3.27 -10.84
N VAL A 89 10.59 2.16 -10.19
CA VAL A 89 9.56 2.11 -9.16
C VAL A 89 10.16 1.45 -7.93
N ILE A 90 10.08 2.14 -6.79
CA ILE A 90 10.47 1.65 -5.47
C ILE A 90 9.19 1.37 -4.71
N ALA A 91 9.03 0.15 -4.23
CA ALA A 91 7.84 -0.28 -3.48
C ALA A 91 8.19 -0.48 -2.00
N VAL A 92 7.30 -0.02 -1.10
CA VAL A 92 7.44 -0.12 0.36
C VAL A 92 6.17 -0.67 0.99
#